data_AF-A0A3M0YK80-F1
#
_entry.id   AF-A0A3M0YK80-F1
#
_cell.length_a   1.000
_cell.length_b   1.000
_cell.length_c   1.000
_cell.angle_alpha   90.00
_cell.angle_beta   90.00
_cell.angle_gamma   90.00
#
_symmetry.space_group_name_H-M   'P 1'
#
loop_
_entity.id
_entity.type
_entity.pdbx_description
1 polymer ?
#
loop_
_entity_poly.entity_id
_entity_poly.type
_entity_poly.pdbx_seq_one_letter_code
_entity_poly.pdbx_strand_id
1 'polypeptide(L)'
;MLFGYDRARMPVFRNHNFMLKVADNPWATPLVYTESPLLAGYISEYNLKHLGGTAAAIVCGQGGGKVIAFTDNPCFRAFWYGTNKLLANAIFFGQVISSRAVER
;
A
#
# COMPACT_ATOMS: atom_id res chain seq x y z
N MET A 1 2.66 10.35 -3.40
CA MET A 1 1.86 9.21 -3.89
C MET A 1 0.38 9.30 -3.49
N LEU A 2 -0.02 9.99 -2.43
CA LEU A 2 -1.42 10.00 -1.97
C LEU A 2 -2.16 11.31 -2.30
N PHE A 3 -2.05 11.80 -3.54
CA PHE A 3 -2.74 13.03 -3.92
C PHE A 3 -4.27 12.82 -3.93
N GLY A 4 -4.98 13.80 -3.37
CA GLY A 4 -6.45 13.79 -3.29
C GLY A 4 -7.02 12.83 -2.24
N TYR A 5 -6.20 12.37 -1.29
CA TYR A 5 -6.64 11.76 -0.04
C TYR A 5 -6.57 12.80 1.08
N ASP A 6 -7.68 12.94 1.80
CA ASP A 6 -7.88 13.85 2.92
C ASP A 6 -7.83 13.13 4.28
N ARG A 7 -8.03 11.82 4.27
CA ARG A 7 -8.02 10.96 5.45
C ARG A 7 -6.69 10.24 5.60
N ALA A 8 -6.23 10.13 6.85
CA ALA A 8 -5.03 9.36 7.21
C ALA A 8 -5.21 7.84 7.11
N ARG A 9 -6.45 7.35 7.02
CA ARG A 9 -6.79 5.93 6.95
C ARG A 9 -7.78 5.68 5.84
N MET A 10 -7.62 4.56 5.14
CA MET A 10 -8.56 4.10 4.12
C MET A 10 -8.79 2.58 4.28
N PRO A 11 -10.03 2.09 4.10
CA PRO A 11 -10.28 0.65 4.01
C PRO A 11 -9.71 0.09 2.71
N VAL A 12 -9.14 -1.12 2.78
CA VAL A 12 -8.64 -1.89 1.63
C VAL A 12 -9.25 -3.29 1.65
N PHE A 13 -9.35 -3.92 0.48
CA PHE A 13 -9.81 -5.30 0.37
C PHE A 13 -8.64 -6.24 0.23
N ARG A 14 -8.72 -7.36 0.95
CA ARG A 14 -7.67 -8.37 0.98
C ARG A 14 -8.28 -9.76 0.96
N ASN A 15 -7.68 -10.64 0.17
CA ASN A 15 -8.12 -12.03 0.01
C ASN A 15 -6.93 -13.02 -0.05
N HIS A 16 -5.75 -12.62 0.44
CA HIS A 16 -4.54 -13.43 0.42
C HIS A 16 -3.74 -13.30 1.74
N ASN A 17 -2.69 -14.11 1.87
CA ASN A 17 -1.80 -14.16 3.03
C ASN A 17 -0.41 -13.52 2.78
N PHE A 18 -0.12 -13.03 1.58
CA PHE A 18 1.16 -12.37 1.28
C PHE A 18 1.38 -11.06 2.07
N MET A 19 2.46 -10.95 2.83
CA MET A 19 2.81 -9.78 3.63
C MET A 19 4.13 -9.18 3.15
N LEU A 20 4.15 -7.87 2.91
CA LEU A 20 5.37 -7.13 2.61
C LEU A 20 5.93 -6.49 3.87
N LYS A 21 7.24 -6.58 4.06
CA LYS A 21 7.92 -5.81 5.11
C LYS A 21 7.97 -4.34 4.71
N VAL A 22 7.93 -3.47 5.71
CA VAL A 22 8.23 -2.05 5.51
C VAL A 22 9.67 -1.94 4.99
N ALA A 23 9.86 -1.09 3.98
CA ALA A 23 11.16 -0.80 3.41
C ALA A 23 12.11 -0.19 4.44
N ASP A 24 13.41 -0.44 4.32
CA ASP A 24 14.40 0.14 5.23
C ASP A 24 14.47 1.67 5.05
N ASN A 25 14.21 2.16 3.84
CA ASN A 25 14.03 3.58 3.59
C ASN A 25 12.66 4.07 4.14
N PRO A 26 12.65 4.99 5.13
CA PRO A 26 11.42 5.46 5.78
C PRO A 26 10.47 6.20 4.84
N TRP A 27 10.95 6.69 3.69
CA TRP A 27 10.14 7.37 2.69
C TRP A 27 9.62 6.46 1.58
N ALA A 28 10.09 5.21 1.52
CA ALA A 28 9.74 4.27 0.45
C ALA A 28 8.45 3.49 0.70
N THR A 29 7.88 3.56 1.92
CA THR A 29 6.62 2.87 2.28
C THR A 29 5.49 3.88 2.54
N PRO A 30 4.80 4.38 1.49
CA PRO A 30 3.76 5.39 1.64
C PRO A 30 2.46 4.88 2.25
N LEU A 31 2.24 3.55 2.30
CA LEU A 31 1.06 2.95 2.89
C LEU A 31 1.46 1.77 3.79
N VAL A 32 0.97 1.79 5.02
CA VAL A 32 1.23 0.79 6.06
C VAL A 32 -0.11 0.37 6.66
N TYR A 33 -0.27 -0.92 6.92
CA TYR A 33 -1.43 -1.41 7.66
C TYR A 33 -1.36 -0.94 9.11
N THR A 34 -2.50 -0.51 9.66
CA THR A 34 -2.59 -0.17 11.08
C THR A 34 -2.29 -1.37 11.97
N GLU A 35 -1.82 -1.14 13.19
CA GLU A 35 -1.56 -2.21 14.18
C GLU A 35 -2.76 -3.14 14.43
N SER A 36 -3.98 -2.64 14.28
CA SER A 36 -5.22 -3.43 14.33
C SER A 36 -5.96 -3.31 12.99
N PRO A 37 -5.56 -4.08 11.95
CA PRO A 37 -5.99 -3.86 10.57
C PRO A 37 -7.35 -4.47 10.22
N LEU A 38 -7.91 -5.32 11.08
CA LEU A 38 -9.20 -5.98 10.82
C LEU A 38 -10.36 -5.02 11.06
N LEU A 39 -10.99 -4.57 9.97
CA LEU A 39 -12.23 -3.79 10.02
C LEU A 39 -13.48 -4.68 9.99
N ALA A 40 -13.49 -5.68 9.10
CA ALA A 40 -14.58 -6.61 8.90
C ALA A 40 -14.09 -7.88 8.18
N GLY A 41 -14.89 -8.95 8.21
CA GLY A 41 -14.57 -10.22 7.59
C GLY A 41 -13.78 -11.15 8.51
N TYR A 42 -12.99 -12.04 7.91
CA TYR A 42 -12.25 -13.08 8.63
C TYR A 42 -10.77 -13.07 8.25
N ILE A 43 -9.92 -13.24 9.27
CA ILE A 43 -8.48 -13.47 9.18
C ILE A 43 -8.12 -14.40 10.33
N SER A 44 -7.20 -15.34 10.11
CA SER A 44 -6.71 -16.20 11.19
C SER A 44 -5.93 -15.38 12.22
N GLU A 45 -5.96 -15.80 13.49
CA GLU A 45 -5.21 -15.13 14.57
C GLU A 45 -3.71 -15.00 14.25
N TYR A 46 -3.13 -16.06 13.67
CA TYR A 46 -1.75 -16.06 13.20
C TYR A 46 -1.50 -14.94 12.19
N ASN A 47 -2.32 -14.82 11.14
CA ASN A 47 -2.12 -13.79 10.11
C ASN A 47 -2.41 -12.39 10.66
N LEU A 48 -3.40 -12.24 11.55
CA LEU A 48 -3.73 -10.97 12.17
C LEU A 48 -2.55 -10.42 12.98
N LYS A 49 -1.87 -11.28 13.74
CA LYS A 49 -0.68 -10.93 14.53
C LYS A 49 0.49 -10.43 13.66
N HIS A 50 0.60 -10.91 12.41
CA HIS A 50 1.70 -10.58 11.51
C HIS A 50 1.35 -9.51 10.47
N LEU A 51 0.08 -9.12 10.34
CA LEU A 51 -0.35 -8.14 9.35
C LEU A 51 -0.17 -6.69 9.83
N GLY A 52 -0.35 -6.44 11.14
CA GLY A 52 -0.17 -5.10 11.72
C GLY A 52 1.22 -4.54 11.44
N GLY A 53 1.28 -3.28 11.01
CA GLY A 53 2.54 -2.59 10.73
C GLY A 53 3.25 -3.03 9.44
N THR A 54 2.67 -3.94 8.65
CA THR A 54 3.25 -4.35 7.36
C THR A 54 2.97 -3.35 6.24
N ALA A 55 3.73 -3.42 5.16
CA ALA A 55 3.56 -2.52 4.02
C ALA A 55 2.34 -2.92 3.18
N ALA A 56 1.50 -1.92 2.88
CA ALA A 56 0.41 -2.04 1.91
C ALA A 56 0.83 -1.53 0.52
N ALA A 57 1.82 -0.62 0.47
CA ALA A 57 2.49 -0.23 -0.76
C ALA A 57 3.95 0.13 -0.52
N ILE A 58 4.82 -0.22 -1.47
CA ILE A 58 6.25 0.10 -1.45
C ILE A 58 6.63 0.72 -2.79
N VAL A 59 7.56 1.66 -2.76
CA VAL A 59 8.21 2.21 -3.95
C VAL A 59 9.66 1.75 -4.00
N CYS A 60 10.02 1.00 -5.02
CA CYS A 60 11.39 0.55 -5.26
C CYS A 60 12.00 1.28 -6.46
N GLY A 61 13.30 1.51 -6.43
CA GLY A 61 14.07 2.00 -7.57
C GLY A 61 14.59 0.82 -8.39
N GLN A 62 14.49 0.91 -9.72
CA GLN A 62 15.12 -0.07 -10.60
C GLN A 62 15.76 0.64 -11.79
N GLY A 63 17.10 0.66 -11.81
CA GLY A 63 17.84 1.49 -12.77
C GLY A 63 17.45 2.96 -12.65
N GLY A 64 17.06 3.57 -13.77
CA GLY A 64 16.50 4.94 -13.80
C GLY A 64 14.99 5.02 -13.51
N GLY A 65 14.31 3.87 -13.36
CA GLY A 65 12.87 3.76 -13.17
C GLY A 65 12.46 3.59 -11.72
N LYS A 66 11.14 3.63 -11.50
CA LYS A 66 10.51 3.39 -10.19
C LYS A 66 9.43 2.33 -10.35
N VAL A 67 9.41 1.39 -9.41
CA VAL A 67 8.42 0.33 -9.31
C VAL A 67 7.54 0.65 -8.11
N ILE A 68 6.24 0.78 -8.33
CA ILE A 68 5.26 0.97 -7.26
C ILE A 68 4.52 -0.36 -7.08
N ALA A 69 4.78 -1.03 -5.97
CA ALA A 69 4.15 -2.29 -5.61
C ALA A 69 3.01 -2.04 -4.63
N PHE A 70 1.84 -2.60 -4.91
CA PHE A 70 0.71 -2.67 -3.99
C PHE A 70 0.55 -4.11 -3.50
N THR A 71 0.36 -4.28 -2.20
CA THR A 71 0.10 -5.60 -1.61
C THR A 71 -1.28 -6.10 -2.04
N ASP A 72 -2.30 -5.23 -1.95
CA ASP A 72 -3.68 -5.55 -2.32
C ASP A 72 -4.03 -5.00 -3.72
N ASN A 73 -5.15 -5.48 -4.29
CA ASN A 73 -5.66 -5.00 -5.57
C ASN A 73 -6.36 -3.63 -5.42
N PRO A 74 -5.77 -2.53 -5.95
CA PRO A 74 -6.35 -1.19 -5.79
C PRO A 74 -7.65 -1.01 -6.59
N CYS A 75 -7.91 -1.84 -7.60
CA CYS A 75 -9.05 -1.75 -8.51
C CYS A 75 -10.14 -2.78 -8.21
N PHE A 76 -10.07 -3.49 -7.07
CA PHE A 76 -11.12 -4.40 -6.68
C PHE A 76 -12.43 -3.63 -6.44
N ARG A 77 -13.50 -4.06 -7.13
CA ARG A 77 -14.82 -3.45 -7.04
C ARG A 77 -15.74 -4.31 -6.18
N ALA A 78 -16.06 -3.81 -4.99
CA ALA A 78 -17.11 -4.34 -4.13
C ALA A 78 -18.35 -3.41 -4.18
N PHE A 79 -19.09 -3.32 -3.07
CA PHE A 79 -20.26 -2.45 -2.96
C PHE A 79 -19.93 -0.93 -2.87
N TRP A 80 -18.65 -0.53 -2.89
CA TRP A 80 -18.20 0.86 -2.84
C TRP A 80 -17.01 1.09 -3.79
N TYR A 81 -16.68 2.35 -4.09
CA TYR A 81 -15.76 2.76 -5.17
C TYR A 81 -14.27 2.42 -4.93
N GLY A 82 -13.92 1.85 -3.77
CA GLY A 82 -12.61 1.25 -3.48
C GLY A 82 -11.43 2.23 -3.51
N THR A 83 -10.23 1.69 -3.74
CA THR A 83 -8.94 2.40 -3.66
C THR A 83 -8.29 2.67 -5.03
N ASN A 84 -9.10 2.78 -6.08
CA ASN A 84 -8.64 2.95 -7.46
C ASN A 84 -7.78 4.22 -7.68
N LYS A 85 -8.01 5.25 -6.86
CA LYS A 85 -7.22 6.48 -6.86
C LYS A 85 -5.75 6.22 -6.50
N LEU A 86 -5.42 5.12 -5.80
CA LEU A 86 -4.02 4.70 -5.61
C LEU A 86 -3.34 4.36 -6.95
N LEU A 87 -4.01 3.60 -7.80
CA LEU A 87 -3.50 3.25 -9.12
C LEU A 87 -3.35 4.51 -10.00
N ALA A 88 -4.37 5.38 -10.01
CA ALA A 88 -4.29 6.64 -10.74
C ALA A 88 -3.11 7.50 -10.27
N ASN A 89 -2.87 7.57 -8.96
CA ASN A 89 -1.71 8.25 -8.40
C ASN A 89 -0.38 7.65 -8.85
N ALA A 90 -0.28 6.32 -8.89
CA ALA A 90 0.93 5.64 -9.34
C ALA A 90 1.24 5.96 -10.81
N ILE A 91 0.22 5.96 -11.67
CA ILE A 91 0.36 6.24 -13.11
C ILE A 91 0.67 7.71 -13.37
N PHE A 92 -0.14 8.63 -12.83
CA PHE A 92 -0.08 10.04 -13.21
C PHE A 92 0.89 10.88 -12.36
N PHE A 93 1.27 10.41 -11.18
CA PHE A 93 2.14 11.16 -10.26
C PHE A 93 3.39 10.37 -9.82
N GLY A 94 3.65 9.19 -10.40
CA GLY A 94 4.85 8.40 -10.11
C GLY A 94 6.16 9.11 -10.46
N GLN A 95 6.15 9.97 -11.48
CA GLN A 95 7.32 10.78 -11.87
C GLN A 95 7.75 11.78 -10.80
N VAL A 96 6.82 12.26 -9.96
CA VAL A 96 7.08 13.25 -8.89
C VAL A 96 7.82 12.64 -7.70
N ILE A 97 7.79 11.31 -7.55
CA ILE A 97 8.49 10.61 -6.46
C ILE A 97 10.01 10.84 -6.59
N SER A 98 10.68 11.28 -5.54
CA SER A 98 12.14 11.47 -5.59
C SER A 98 12.88 10.13 -5.69
N SER A 99 14.01 10.09 -6.40
CA SER A 99 14.91 8.92 -6.44
C SER A 99 15.56 8.61 -5.09
N ARG A 100 15.45 9.50 -4.11
CA ARG A 100 15.84 9.28 -2.71
C ARG A 100 14.72 8.66 -1.87
N ALA A 101 13.48 8.70 -2.35
CA ALA A 101 12.30 8.19 -1.68
C ALA A 101 11.88 6.81 -2.23
N VAL A 102 12.86 6.02 -2.65
CA VAL A 102 12.67 4.66 -3.15
C VAL A 102 13.57 3.70 -2.39
N GLU A 103 13.08 2.48 -2.19
CA GLU A 103 13.87 1.36 -1.69
C GLU A 103 14.82 0.87 -2.79
N ARG A 104 16.04 0.47 -2.41
CA ARG A 104 17.07 0.00 -3.33
C ARG A 104 17.48 -1.43 -3.03
#